data_AF-A0A7W1G4J1-F1
#
_entry.id   AF-A0A7W1G4J1-F1
#
_cell.length_a   1.000
_cell.length_b   1.000
_cell.length_c   1.000
_cell.angle_alpha   90.00
_cell.angle_beta   90.00
_cell.angle_gamma   90.00
#
_symmetry.space_group_name_H-M   'P 1'
#
loop_
_entity.id
_entity.type
_entity.pdbx_description
1 polymer ?
#
loop_
_entity_poly.entity_id
_entity_poly.type
_entity_poly.pdbx_seq_one_letter_code
_entity_poly.pdbx_strand_id
1 'polypeptide(L)' 'MKPAAIIKRDGREVPFDLSRIGGAISKALHAVSIDDRALAIELARVVQEHLERTCDQSS' A
#
# COMPACT_ATOMS: atom_id res chain seq x y z
N MET A 1 -14.84 1.14 -0.55
CA MET A 1 -14.58 2.10 -1.63
C MET A 1 -13.13 1.92 -1.99
N LYS A 2 -12.83 1.68 -3.26
CA LYS A 2 -11.43 1.54 -3.69
C LYS A 2 -10.71 2.88 -3.57
N PRO A 3 -9.57 2.97 -2.87
CA PRO A 3 -8.82 4.22 -2.78
C PRO A 3 -8.34 4.63 -4.18
N ALA A 4 -8.79 5.79 -4.65
CA ALA A 4 -8.46 6.31 -5.97
C ALA A 4 -7.19 7.19 -5.95
N ALA A 5 -6.99 7.92 -4.85
CA ALA A 5 -5.89 8.86 -4.70
C ALA A 5 -5.31 8.87 -3.27
N ILE A 6 -4.11 9.44 -3.14
CA ILE A 6 -3.45 9.72 -1.87
C ILE A 6 -2.99 11.18 -1.84
N ILE A 7 -3.01 11.77 -0.65
CA ILE A 7 -2.40 13.07 -0.39
C ILE A 7 -0.94 12.84 0.03
N LYS A 8 0.00 13.40 -0.72
CA LYS A 8 1.43 13.39 -0.38
C LYS A 8 1.73 14.37 0.75
N ARG A 9 2.93 14.24 1.32
CA ARG A 9 3.44 15.12 2.40
C ARG A 9 3.51 16.60 2.01
N ASP A 10 3.65 16.87 0.72
CA ASP A 10 3.67 18.23 0.16
C ASP A 10 2.27 18.76 -0.20
N GLY A 11 1.22 18.04 0.18
CA GLY A 11 -0.18 18.40 -0.09
C GLY A 11 -0.68 17.99 -1.48
N ARG A 12 0.18 17.46 -2.37
CA ARG A 12 -0.28 17.04 -3.71
C ARG A 12 -1.11 15.78 -3.65
N GLU A 13 -2.23 15.78 -4.36
CA GLU A 13 -3.01 14.59 -4.64
C GLU A 13 -2.43 13.83 -5.84
N VAL A 14 -2.27 12.51 -5.69
CA VAL A 14 -1.82 11.64 -6.79
C VAL A 14 -2.60 10.33 -6.79
N PRO A 15 -2.65 9.59 -7.92
CA PRO A 15 -3.30 8.29 -7.96
C PRO A 15 -2.74 7.32 -6.91
N PHE A 16 -3.63 6.54 -6.29
CA PHE A 16 -3.25 5.44 -5.42
C PHE A 16 -2.56 4.36 -6.25
N ASP A 17 -1.37 3.94 -5.81
CA ASP A 17 -0.54 2.96 -6.51
C ASP A 17 -0.08 1.89 -5.54
N LEU A 18 -0.71 0.72 -5.62
CA LEU A 18 -0.43 -0.45 -4.79
C LEU A 18 1.04 -0.89 -4.88
N SER A 19 1.67 -0.72 -6.05
CA SER A 19 3.05 -1.14 -6.28
C SER A 19 4.04 -0.37 -5.40
N ARG A 20 3.71 0.87 -4.99
CA ARG A 20 4.54 1.65 -4.07
C ARG A 20 4.57 1.06 -2.67
N ILE A 21 3.46 0.50 -2.21
CA ILE A 21 3.36 -0.17 -0.92
C ILE A 21 4.17 -1.46 -0.97
N GLY A 22 3.94 -2.31 -1.99
CA GLY A 22 4.69 -3.55 -2.17
C GLY A 22 6.19 -3.31 -2.31
N GLY A 23 6.61 -2.26 -3.03
CA GLY A 23 8.01 -1.87 -3.15
C GLY A 23 8.63 -1.41 -1.82
N ALA A 24 7.88 -0.71 -0.97
CA ALA A 24 8.36 -0.33 0.36
C ALA A 24 8.52 -1.55 1.28
N ILE A 25 7.56 -2.48 1.25
CA ILE A 25 7.62 -3.73 2.01
C ILE A 25 8.79 -4.60 1.55
N SER A 26 8.96 -4.76 0.23
CA SER A 26 10.08 -5.50 -0.35
C SER A 26 11.44 -4.94 0.08
N LYS A 27 11.60 -3.61 0.14
CA LYS A 27 12.82 -2.98 0.68
C LYS A 27 13.05 -3.32 2.15
N ALA A 28 11.99 -3.37 2.97
CA ALA A 28 12.09 -3.73 4.37
C ALA A 28 12.49 -5.20 4.56
N LEU A 29 11.91 -6.12 3.78
CA LEU A 29 12.28 -7.54 3.78
C LEU A 29 13.75 -7.72 3.37
N HIS A 30 14.17 -7.05 2.29
CA HIS A 30 15.55 -7.13 1.81
C HIS A 30 16.55 -6.57 2.84
N ALA A 31 16.17 -5.55 3.61
CA ALA A 31 17.03 -4.98 4.66
C ALA A 31 17.35 -5.99 5.80
N VAL A 32 16.56 -7.05 5.93
CA VAL A 32 16.78 -8.15 6.87
C VAL A 32 17.11 -9.47 6.16
N SER A 33 17.63 -9.38 4.93
CA SER A 33 18.05 -10.52 4.10
C SER A 33 16.92 -11.50 3.73
N ILE A 34 15.67 -11.02 3.70
CA ILE A 34 14.53 -11.77 3.19
C ILE A 34 14.25 -11.31 1.75
N ASP A 35 14.38 -12.21 0.79
CA ASP A 35 14.00 -11.97 -0.61
C ASP A 35 12.70 -12.70 -0.95
N ASP A 36 11.58 -12.14 -0.48
CA ASP A 36 10.25 -12.65 -0.76
C ASP A 36 9.35 -11.56 -1.35
N ARG A 37 9.38 -11.48 -2.68
CA ARG A 37 8.56 -10.54 -3.44
C ARG A 37 7.07 -10.92 -3.40
N ALA A 38 6.74 -12.20 -3.29
CA ALA A 38 5.36 -12.65 -3.26
C ALA A 38 4.68 -12.18 -1.97
N LEU A 39 5.36 -12.36 -0.83
CA LEU A 39 4.93 -11.85 0.47
C LEU A 39 4.73 -10.33 0.45
N ALA A 40 5.64 -9.57 -0.16
CA ALA A 40 5.49 -8.12 -0.27
C ALA A 40 4.24 -7.69 -1.05
N ILE A 41 3.89 -8.43 -2.11
CA ILE A 41 2.67 -8.19 -2.90
C ILE A 41 1.43 -8.55 -2.08
N GLU A 42 1.46 -9.66 -1.36
CA GLU A 42 0.35 -10.11 -0.50
C GLU A 42 0.07 -9.09 0.61
N LEU A 43 1.10 -8.64 1.33
CA LEU A 43 0.97 -7.64 2.39
C LEU A 43 0.46 -6.30 1.85
N ALA A 44 0.86 -5.90 0.64
CA ALA A 44 0.30 -4.70 0.00
C ALA A 44 -1.21 -4.83 -0.25
N ARG A 45 -1.68 -6.01 -0.67
CA ARG A 45 -3.12 -6.28 -0.86
C ARG A 45 -3.88 -6.21 0.46
N VAL A 46 -3.32 -6.73 1.55
CA VAL A 46 -3.93 -6.62 2.89
C VAL A 46 -4.16 -5.16 3.27
N VAL A 47 -3.18 -4.28 3.02
CA VAL A 47 -3.35 -2.83 3.25
C VAL A 47 -4.48 -2.26 2.39
N GLN A 48 -4.54 -2.61 1.10
CA GLN A 48 -5.62 -2.15 0.22
C GLN A 48 -6.99 -2.60 0.71
N GLU A 49 -7.15 -3.88 1.04
CA GLU A 49 -8.42 -4.42 1.54
C GLU A 49 -8.84 -3.74 2.84
N HIS A 50 -7.89 -3.43 3.72
CA HIS A 50 -8.18 -2.69 4.94
C HIS A 50 -8.72 -1.29 4.60
N LEU A 51 -8.02 -0.54 3.74
CA LEU A 51 -8.46 0.79 3.30
C LEU A 51 -9.84 0.75 2.63
N GLU A 52 -10.11 -0.27 1.82
CA GLU A 52 -11.40 -0.45 1.16
C GLU A 52 -12.55 -0.57 2.16
N ARG A 53 -12.34 -1.31 3.25
CA ARG A 53 -13.32 -1.51 4.32
C ARG A 53 -13.50 -0.27 5.19
N THR A 54 -12.42 0.40 5.57
CA THR A 54 -12.50 1.55 6.50
C THR A 54 -13.02 2.82 5.82
N CYS A 55 -12.68 3.02 4.55
CA CYS A 55 -13.20 4.15 3.77
C CYS A 55 -14.70 4.01 3.48
N ASP A 56 -15.24 2.79 3.42
CA ASP A 56 -16.70 2.57 3.30
C ASP A 56 -17.46 2.88 4.59
N GLN A 57 -16.84 2.73 5.76
CA GLN A 57 -17.49 2.98 7.05
C GLN A 57 -17.57 4.46 7.44
N SER A 58 -16.95 5.34 6.64
CA SER A 58 -16.90 6.79 6.90
C SER A 58 -17.85 7.59 5.99
N SER A 59 -18.82 6.93 5.34
CA SER A 59 -19.84 7.54 4.46
C SER A 59 -21.23 7.53 5.11
#